data_AF-A0A6C9Q655-F1
#
_entry.id   AF-A0A6C9Q655-F1
#
_cell.length_a   1.000
_cell.length_b   1.000
_cell.length_c   1.000
_cell.angle_alpha   90.00
_cell.angle_beta   90.00
_cell.angle_gamma   90.00
#
_symmetry.space_group_name_H-M   'P 1'
#
loop_
_entity.id
_entity.type
_entity.pdbx_description
1 polymer ?
#
loop_
_entity_poly.entity_id
_entity_poly.type
_entity_poly.pdbx_seq_one_letter_code
_entity_poly.pdbx_strand_id
1 'polypeptide(L)'
;VMFFSPLVAMVPPYATAGALIFVGVLMTSSLARVNWDDFTESVPAFITTVMMPFTFSITEGIALGFMSYCIMKVCTGRWRDLNLCVVVVAALFALKIILVD
;
A
#
# COMPACT_ATOMS: atom_id res chain seq x y z
N VAL A 1 15.86 -1.51 22.54
CA VAL A 1 15.65 -0.04 22.44
C VAL A 1 15.59 0.68 23.77
N MET A 2 15.00 0.12 24.83
CA MET A 2 14.81 0.84 26.11
C MET A 2 16.11 1.35 26.76
N PHE A 3 17.23 0.63 26.67
CA PHE A 3 18.51 1.08 27.28
C PHE A 3 19.17 2.28 26.55
N PHE A 4 18.94 2.43 25.24
CA PHE A 4 19.45 3.55 24.42
C PHE A 4 18.39 4.63 24.18
N SER A 5 17.17 4.46 24.70
CA SER A 5 16.08 5.43 24.61
C SER A 5 16.48 6.86 25.00
N PRO A 6 17.26 7.10 26.09
CA PRO A 6 17.64 8.46 26.45
C PRO A 6 18.60 9.11 25.44
N LEU A 7 19.51 8.35 24.82
CA LEU A 7 20.38 8.89 23.76
C LEU A 7 19.60 9.25 22.49
N VAL A 8 18.60 8.45 22.13
CA VAL A 8 17.75 8.71 20.95
C VAL A 8 16.89 9.96 21.18
N ALA A 9 16.41 10.18 22.41
CA ALA A 9 15.64 11.37 22.77
C ALA A 9 16.46 12.68 22.74
N MET A 10 17.80 12.61 22.75
CA MET A 10 18.66 13.79 22.59
C MET A 10 18.75 14.28 21.14
N VAL A 11 18.33 13.47 20.17
CA VAL A 11 18.37 13.86 18.76
C VAL A 11 17.23 14.84 18.47
N PRO A 12 17.52 16.03 17.92
CA PRO A 12 16.48 16.98 17.54
C PRO A 12 15.51 16.36 16.51
N PRO A 13 14.20 16.58 16.63
CA PRO A 13 13.22 16.02 15.70
C PRO A 13 13.45 16.51 14.26
N TYR A 14 13.98 17.72 14.09
CA TYR A 14 14.36 18.28 12.78
C TYR A 14 15.46 17.46 12.07
N ALA A 15 16.37 16.82 12.83
CA ALA A 15 17.42 15.98 12.26
C ALA A 15 16.85 14.67 11.67
N THR A 16 15.76 14.14 12.24
CA THR A 16 15.11 12.93 11.72
C THR A 16 14.30 13.16 10.45
N ALA A 17 13.84 14.38 10.20
CA ALA A 17 13.03 14.70 9.03
C ALA A 17 13.75 14.41 7.71
N GLY A 18 15.03 14.82 7.58
CA GLY A 18 15.83 14.55 6.39
C GLY A 18 16.03 13.06 6.14
N ALA A 19 16.26 12.28 7.21
CA ALA A 19 16.37 10.83 7.11
C ALA A 19 15.07 10.17 6.64
N LEU A 20 13.91 10.60 7.17
CA LEU A 20 12.60 10.08 6.77
C LEU A 20 12.25 10.41 5.32
N ILE A 21 12.59 11.61 4.83
CA ILE A 21 12.40 11.99 3.43
C ILE A 21 13.23 11.08 2.52
N PHE A 22 14.50 10.86 2.85
CA PHE A 22 15.37 9.99 2.05
C PHE A 22 14.88 8.54 2.04
N VAL A 23 14.44 8.01 3.18
CA VAL A 23 13.83 6.68 3.27
C VAL A 23 12.55 6.60 2.43
N GLY A 24 11.72 7.64 2.45
CA GLY A 24 10.54 7.73 1.59
C GLY A 24 10.89 7.59 0.11
N VAL A 25 11.91 8.34 -0.37
CA VAL A 25 12.40 8.24 -1.75
C VAL A 25 12.89 6.83 -2.09
N LEU A 26 13.63 6.20 -1.17
CA LEU A 26 14.07 4.82 -1.34
C LEU A 26 12.89 3.84 -1.43
N MET A 27 11.84 4.02 -0.64
CA MET A 27 10.65 3.16 -0.69
C MET A 27 9.84 3.36 -1.98
N THR A 28 9.74 4.60 -2.48
CA THR A 28 9.07 4.90 -3.76
C THR A 28 9.73 4.19 -4.93
N SER A 29 11.02 3.86 -4.87
CA SER A 29 11.69 3.05 -5.91
C SER A 29 11.01 1.70 -6.17
N SER A 30 10.25 1.18 -5.21
CA SER A 30 9.46 -0.05 -5.37
C SER A 30 8.35 0.10 -6.41
N LEU A 31 7.81 1.31 -6.62
CA LEU A 31 6.84 1.57 -7.69
C LEU A 31 7.42 1.35 -9.09
N ALA A 32 8.74 1.55 -9.26
CA ALA A 32 9.39 1.31 -10.54
C ALA A 32 9.42 -0.19 -10.91
N ARG A 33 9.19 -1.09 -9.95
CA ARG A 33 9.11 -2.54 -10.19
C ARG A 33 7.72 -3.01 -10.63
N VAL A 34 6.72 -2.13 -10.60
CA VAL A 34 5.37 -2.44 -11.07
C VAL A 34 5.38 -2.57 -12.60
N ASN A 35 4.66 -3.55 -13.14
CA ASN A 35 4.49 -3.68 -14.58
C ASN A 35 3.48 -2.64 -15.09
N TRP A 36 4.00 -1.54 -15.65
CA TRP A 36 3.17 -0.43 -16.11
C TRP A 36 2.44 -0.69 -17.44
N ASP A 37 2.91 -1.68 -18.23
CA ASP A 37 2.26 -2.07 -19.49
C ASP A 37 0.95 -2.84 -19.25
N ASP A 38 0.80 -3.48 -18.09
CA ASP A 38 -0.44 -4.18 -17.74
C ASP A 38 -1.37 -3.28 -16.92
N PHE A 39 -2.45 -2.81 -17.55
CA PHE A 39 -3.50 -2.02 -16.89
C PHE A 39 -4.13 -2.69 -15.67
N THR A 40 -4.10 -4.03 -15.61
CA THR A 40 -4.65 -4.77 -14.46
C THR A 40 -3.76 -4.69 -13.22
N GLU A 41 -2.50 -4.26 -13.36
CA GLU A 41 -1.56 -4.07 -12.24
C GLU A 41 -1.23 -2.60 -12.00
N SER A 42 -1.13 -1.79 -13.07
CA SER A 42 -0.78 -0.38 -12.98
C SER A 42 -1.88 0.49 -12.38
N VAL A 43 -3.15 0.24 -12.72
CA VAL A 43 -4.29 1.00 -12.17
C VAL A 43 -4.45 0.78 -10.66
N PRO A 44 -4.46 -0.46 -10.14
CA PRO A 44 -4.51 -0.70 -8.70
C PRO A 44 -3.30 -0.13 -7.95
N ALA A 45 -2.10 -0.24 -8.49
CA ALA A 45 -0.89 0.31 -7.89
C ALA A 45 -0.95 1.85 -7.78
N PHE A 46 -1.47 2.51 -8.82
CA PHE A 46 -1.71 3.95 -8.80
C PHE A 46 -2.74 4.35 -7.76
N ILE A 47 -3.90 3.68 -7.73
CA ILE A 47 -4.96 3.95 -6.75
C ILE A 47 -4.43 3.78 -5.32
N THR A 48 -3.69 2.71 -5.05
CA THR A 48 -3.10 2.46 -3.72
C THR A 48 -2.18 3.61 -3.30
N THR A 49 -1.29 4.03 -4.19
CA THR A 49 -0.27 5.05 -3.92
C THR A 49 -0.91 6.41 -3.66
N VAL A 50 -1.98 6.75 -4.38
CA VAL A 50 -2.67 8.04 -4.22
C VAL A 50 -3.63 8.02 -3.04
N MET A 51 -4.35 6.92 -2.80
CA MET A 51 -5.34 6.86 -1.72
C MET A 51 -4.71 6.85 -0.33
N MET A 52 -3.55 6.23 -0.14
CA MET A 52 -2.85 6.24 1.16
C MET A 52 -2.64 7.66 1.74
N PRO A 53 -2.01 8.62 1.03
CA PRO A 53 -1.84 9.98 1.52
C PRO A 53 -3.17 10.75 1.57
N PHE A 54 -4.09 10.52 0.64
CA PHE A 54 -5.38 11.23 0.63
C PHE A 54 -6.28 10.85 1.81
N THR A 55 -6.27 9.58 2.21
CA THR A 55 -7.10 9.06 3.31
C THR A 55 -6.40 9.18 4.66
N PHE A 56 -5.12 9.60 4.69
CA PHE A 56 -4.26 9.61 5.89
C PHE A 56 -4.22 8.26 6.62
N SER A 57 -4.57 7.17 5.92
CA SER A 57 -4.72 5.82 6.46
C SER A 57 -4.10 4.83 5.49
N ILE A 58 -3.03 4.17 5.93
CA ILE A 58 -2.36 3.12 5.16
C ILE A 58 -3.35 1.97 4.90
N THR A 59 -4.16 1.62 5.90
CA THR A 59 -5.12 0.51 5.82
C THR A 59 -6.17 0.72 4.75
N GLU A 60 -6.79 1.90 4.68
CA GLU A 60 -7.83 2.20 3.70
C GLU A 60 -7.26 2.32 2.28
N GLY A 61 -6.08 2.91 2.13
CA GLY A 61 -5.38 2.97 0.84
C GLY A 61 -5.05 1.57 0.29
N ILE A 62 -4.55 0.67 1.13
CA ILE A 62 -4.29 -0.73 0.75
C ILE A 62 -5.59 -1.46 0.39
N ALA A 63 -6.65 -1.28 1.17
CA ALA A 63 -7.94 -1.93 0.92
C ALA A 63 -8.51 -1.57 -0.45
N LEU A 64 -8.54 -0.27 -0.79
CA LEU A 64 -8.99 0.23 -2.09
C LEU A 64 -8.10 -0.26 -3.24
N GLY A 65 -6.79 -0.30 -3.02
CA GLY A 65 -5.82 -0.89 -3.93
C GLY A 65 -6.11 -2.34 -4.28
N PHE A 66 -6.24 -3.19 -3.26
CA PHE A 66 -6.51 -4.62 -3.43
C PHE A 66 -7.87 -4.88 -4.08
N MET A 67 -8.91 -4.13 -3.69
CA MET A 67 -10.23 -4.25 -4.33
C MET A 67 -10.17 -3.88 -5.81
N SER A 68 -9.49 -2.78 -6.17
CA SER A 68 -9.30 -2.42 -7.57
C SER A 68 -8.56 -3.50 -8.37
N TYR A 69 -7.55 -4.13 -7.77
CA TYR A 69 -6.82 -5.24 -8.39
C TYR A 69 -7.73 -6.43 -8.70
N CYS A 70 -8.55 -6.85 -7.72
CA CYS A 70 -9.50 -7.93 -7.94
C CYS A 70 -10.55 -7.57 -9.00
N ILE A 71 -11.12 -6.36 -8.96
CA ILE A 71 -12.10 -5.90 -9.96
C ILE A 71 -11.49 -5.92 -11.36
N MET A 72 -10.27 -5.40 -11.53
CA MET A 72 -9.59 -5.37 -12.82
C MET A 72 -9.32 -6.77 -13.39
N LYS A 73 -8.76 -7.68 -12.58
CA LYS A 73 -8.46 -9.05 -13.00
C LYS A 73 -9.72 -9.87 -13.31
N VAL A 74 -10.82 -9.63 -12.58
CA VAL A 74 -12.14 -10.24 -12.85
C VAL A 74 -12.73 -9.72 -14.17
N CYS A 75 -12.75 -8.40 -14.37
CA CYS A 75 -13.30 -7.79 -15.58
C CYS A 75 -12.53 -8.13 -16.86
N THR A 76 -11.20 -8.32 -16.78
CA THR A 76 -10.38 -8.74 -17.92
C THR A 76 -10.39 -10.25 -18.17
N GLY A 77 -11.15 -11.03 -17.40
CA GLY A 77 -11.25 -12.48 -17.58
C GLY A 77 -9.97 -13.25 -17.21
N ARG A 78 -9.02 -12.62 -16.53
CA ARG A 78 -7.73 -13.23 -16.12
C ARG A 78 -7.83 -13.89 -14.74
N TRP A 79 -8.83 -14.76 -14.57
CA TRP A 79 -9.09 -15.49 -13.33
C TRP A 79 -7.93 -16.40 -12.90
N ARG A 80 -7.08 -16.84 -13.84
CA ARG A 80 -5.94 -17.75 -13.58
C ARG A 80 -4.74 -17.07 -12.92
N ASP A 81 -4.61 -15.75 -13.03
CA ASP A 81 -3.54 -15.01 -12.34
C ASP A 81 -3.89 -14.70 -10.88
N LEU A 82 -5.14 -14.91 -10.47
CA LEU A 82 -5.58 -14.71 -9.11
C LEU A 82 -5.16 -15.90 -8.25
N ASN A 83 -4.03 -15.76 -7.57
CA ASN A 83 -3.64 -16.72 -6.53
C ASN A 83 -4.66 -16.66 -5.38
N LEU A 84 -4.99 -17.82 -4.78
CA LEU A 84 -6.02 -17.97 -3.75
C LEU A 84 -5.82 -16.99 -2.58
N CYS A 85 -4.56 -16.69 -2.23
CA CYS A 85 -4.22 -15.72 -1.19
C CYS A 85 -4.70 -14.30 -1.50
N VAL A 86 -4.59 -13.85 -2.75
CA VAL A 86 -5.01 -12.49 -3.15
C VAL A 86 -6.53 -12.36 -3.07
N VAL A 87 -7.24 -13.42 -3.48
CA VAL A 87 -8.71 -13.48 -3.41
C VAL A 87 -9.18 -13.48 -1.96
N VAL A 88 -8.55 -14.27 -1.08
CA VAL A 88 -8.90 -14.30 0.35
C VAL A 88 -8.68 -12.94 1.01
N VAL A 89 -7.55 -12.28 0.73
CA VAL A 89 -7.24 -10.96 1.30
C VAL A 89 -8.21 -9.90 0.78
N ALA A 90 -8.51 -9.89 -0.53
CA ALA A 90 -9.49 -8.97 -1.09
C ALA A 90 -10.90 -9.23 -0.54
N ALA A 91 -11.29 -10.50 -0.35
CA ALA A 91 -12.57 -10.86 0.25
C ALA A 91 -12.66 -10.39 1.71
N LEU A 92 -11.58 -10.53 2.50
CA LEU A 92 -11.52 -10.02 3.87
C LEU A 92 -11.63 -8.50 3.94
N PHE A 93 -10.97 -7.77 3.04
CA PHE A 93 -11.08 -6.31 2.97
C PHE A 93 -12.47 -5.85 2.51
N ALA A 94 -13.08 -6.54 1.54
CA ALA A 94 -14.46 -6.30 1.16
C ALA A 94 -15.43 -6.59 2.33
N LEU A 95 -15.18 -7.65 3.10
CA LEU A 95 -15.93 -7.97 4.31
C LEU A 95 -15.81 -6.86 5.36
N LYS A 96 -14.59 -6.36 5.61
CA LYS A 96 -14.34 -5.25 6.54
C LYS A 96 -15.16 -4.02 6.14
N ILE A 97 -15.19 -3.67 4.86
CA ILE A 97 -15.91 -2.48 4.38
C ILE A 97 -17.44 -2.64 4.44
N ILE A 98 -17.96 -3.87 4.35
CA ILE A 98 -19.40 -4.15 4.39
C ILE A 98 -19.92 -4.35 5.83
N LEU A 99 -19.09 -4.87 6.74
CA LEU A 99 -19.50 -5.25 8.11
C LEU A 99 -19.05 -4.28 9.20
N VAL A 100 -18.02 -3.47 8.97
CA VAL A 100 -17.38 -2.63 10.01
C VAL A 100 -17.52 -1.13 9.74
N ASP A 101 -17.71 -0.72 8.49
CA ASP A 101 -18.09 0.64 8.09
C ASP A 101 -19.61 0.72 7.85
#